data_AF-A0A7N0TRF1-F1
#
_entry.id   AF-A0A7N0TRF1-F1
#
_cell.length_a   1.000
_cell.length_b   1.000
_cell.length_c   1.000
_cell.angle_alpha   90.00
_cell.angle_beta   90.00
_cell.angle_gamma   90.00
#
_symmetry.space_group_name_H-M   'P 1'
#
loop_
_entity.id
_entity.type
_entity.pdbx_description
1 polymer ?
#
loop_
_entity_poly.entity_id
_entity_poly.type
_entity_poly.pdbx_seq_one_letter_code
_entity_poly.pdbx_strand_id
1 'polypeptide(L)'
;MAEISDEAKDIEKLYEFGERLNEARDKAQHVKDYEGIVGAAKGSIKAKQLAAQLIPRFFKCFPDLHVSAVDAHFDLCEAEELGVCYSLAHVCKNMSFFILRACCLAETKLN
;
A
#
# COMPACT_ATOMS: atom_id res chain seq x y z
N MET A 1 -21.24 -16.60 -2.94
CA MET A 1 -20.52 -17.66 -2.18
C MET A 1 -19.12 -17.97 -2.71
N ALA A 2 -18.67 -17.42 -3.85
CA ALA A 2 -17.30 -17.63 -4.37
C ALA A 2 -16.28 -16.58 -3.87
N GLU A 3 -16.74 -15.55 -3.16
CA GLU A 3 -15.98 -14.31 -2.93
C GLU A 3 -15.04 -14.41 -1.71
N ILE A 4 -15.35 -15.29 -0.75
CA ILE A 4 -14.61 -15.44 0.50
C ILE A 4 -13.36 -16.33 0.34
N SER A 5 -13.32 -17.20 -0.69
CA SER A 5 -12.20 -18.12 -0.86
C SER A 5 -10.97 -17.50 -1.53
N ASP A 6 -11.16 -16.45 -2.33
CA ASP A 6 -10.05 -15.76 -2.99
C ASP A 6 -9.47 -14.64 -2.11
N GLU A 7 -10.29 -13.93 -1.31
CA GLU A 7 -9.78 -12.94 -0.35
C GLU A 7 -8.77 -13.54 0.63
N ALA A 8 -9.02 -14.76 1.10
CA ALA A 8 -8.16 -15.43 2.07
C ALA A 8 -6.80 -15.73 1.45
N LYS A 9 -6.77 -16.13 0.17
CA LYS A 9 -5.54 -16.38 -0.57
C LYS A 9 -4.75 -15.11 -0.83
N ASP A 10 -5.42 -14.00 -1.15
CA ASP A 10 -4.75 -12.70 -1.31
C ASP A 10 -4.15 -12.19 0.01
N ILE A 11 -4.84 -12.38 1.13
CA ILE A 11 -4.32 -12.06 2.46
C ILE A 11 -3.12 -12.93 2.82
N GLU A 12 -3.18 -14.23 2.58
CA GLU A 12 -2.09 -15.16 2.86
C GLU A 12 -0.83 -14.79 2.05
N LYS A 13 -1.00 -14.49 0.75
CA LYS A 13 0.09 -14.00 -0.11
C LYS A 13 0.69 -12.69 0.37
N LEU A 14 -0.13 -11.75 0.83
CA LEU A 14 0.35 -10.48 1.40
C LEU A 14 1.26 -10.68 2.62
N TYR A 15 0.90 -11.64 3.49
CA TYR A 15 1.77 -12.02 4.61
C TYR A 15 3.09 -12.61 4.12
N GLU A 16 3.05 -13.53 3.15
CA GLU A 16 4.27 -14.08 2.54
C GLU A 16 5.16 -12.99 1.90
N PHE A 17 4.57 -12.06 1.14
CA PHE A 17 5.30 -10.94 0.53
C PHE A 17 5.92 -10.04 1.60
N GLY A 18 5.17 -9.73 2.65
CA GLY A 18 5.65 -8.93 3.78
C GLY A 18 6.83 -9.57 4.50
N GLU A 19 6.77 -10.89 4.74
CA GLU A 19 7.85 -11.65 5.38
C GLU A 19 9.08 -11.73 4.47
N ARG A 20 8.92 -12.11 3.20
CA ARG A 20 10.01 -12.14 2.22
C ARG A 20 10.72 -10.80 2.10
N LEU A 21 9.97 -9.70 1.98
CA LEU A 21 10.56 -8.36 1.91
C LEU A 21 11.24 -7.93 3.22
N ASN A 22 10.80 -8.46 4.36
CA ASN A 22 11.41 -8.17 5.65
C ASN A 22 12.71 -8.98 5.87
N GLU A 23 12.75 -10.23 5.40
CA GLU A 23 13.93 -11.10 5.43
C GLU A 23 14.95 -10.80 4.32
N ALA A 24 14.49 -10.28 3.18
CA ALA A 24 15.34 -9.95 2.06
C ALA A 24 16.41 -8.91 2.45
N ARG A 25 17.68 -9.26 2.24
CA ARG A 25 18.80 -8.33 2.36
C ARG A 25 18.73 -7.25 1.29
N ASP A 26 18.46 -7.65 0.05
CA ASP A 26 18.27 -6.74 -1.07
C ASP A 26 16.80 -6.69 -1.47
N LYS A 27 16.08 -5.73 -0.89
CA LYS A 27 14.65 -5.55 -1.13
C LYS A 27 14.40 -5.08 -2.56
N ALA A 28 15.33 -4.34 -3.15
CA ALA A 28 15.18 -3.81 -4.51
C ALA A 28 15.07 -4.91 -5.57
N GLN A 29 15.52 -6.14 -5.30
CA GLN A 29 15.29 -7.29 -6.20
C GLN A 29 13.87 -7.89 -6.10
N HIS A 30 13.13 -7.59 -5.03
CA HIS A 30 11.78 -8.10 -4.75
C HIS A 30 10.67 -7.14 -5.20
N VAL A 31 10.89 -6.48 -6.34
CA VAL A 31 9.95 -5.52 -6.94
C VAL A 31 8.58 -6.17 -7.16
N LYS A 32 8.55 -7.40 -7.68
CA LYS A 32 7.32 -8.15 -7.95
C LYS A 32 6.50 -8.43 -6.70
N ASP A 33 7.17 -8.75 -5.58
CA ASP A 33 6.49 -8.98 -4.31
C ASP A 33 5.86 -7.67 -3.81
N TYR A 34 6.56 -6.53 -3.97
CA TYR A 34 6.03 -5.21 -3.62
C TYR A 34 4.89 -4.76 -4.55
N GLU A 35 4.97 -5.02 -5.86
CA GLU A 35 3.87 -4.80 -6.80
C GLU A 35 2.62 -5.60 -6.40
N GLY A 36 2.81 -6.84 -5.92
CA GLY A 36 1.73 -7.66 -5.38
C GLY A 36 1.03 -7.00 -4.19
N ILE A 37 1.80 -6.42 -3.26
CA ILE A 37 1.27 -5.67 -2.11
C ILE A 37 0.49 -4.42 -2.56
N VAL A 38 1.04 -3.67 -3.53
CA VAL A 38 0.39 -2.47 -4.07
C VAL A 38 -0.90 -2.85 -4.82
N GLY A 39 -0.92 -3.96 -5.56
CA GLY A 39 -2.13 -4.45 -6.23
C GLY A 39 -3.21 -4.88 -5.25
N ALA A 40 -2.82 -5.53 -4.15
CA ALA A 40 -3.72 -5.93 -3.07
C ALA A 40 -4.38 -4.76 -2.34
N ALA A 41 -3.82 -3.54 -2.43
CA ALA A 41 -4.47 -2.32 -1.96
C ALA A 41 -5.80 -2.01 -2.67
N LYS A 42 -6.07 -2.65 -3.81
CA LYS A 42 -7.35 -2.55 -4.54
C LYS A 42 -8.29 -3.72 -4.28
N GLY A 43 -7.87 -4.70 -3.47
CA GLY A 43 -8.63 -5.89 -3.13
C GLY A 43 -9.58 -5.71 -1.94
N SER A 44 -9.77 -6.77 -1.16
CA SER A 44 -10.68 -6.78 -0.01
C SER A 44 -10.21 -5.90 1.16
N ILE A 45 -11.14 -5.48 2.02
CA ILE A 45 -10.89 -4.60 3.18
C ILE A 45 -9.68 -5.05 4.02
N LYS A 46 -9.55 -6.35 4.31
CA LYS A 46 -8.41 -6.88 5.07
C LYS A 46 -7.08 -6.79 4.30
N ALA A 47 -7.09 -7.10 3.00
CA ALA A 47 -5.92 -6.96 2.14
C ALA A 47 -5.46 -5.50 2.06
N LYS A 48 -6.44 -4.58 1.93
CA LYS A 48 -6.24 -3.13 1.97
C LYS A 48 -5.58 -2.65 3.27
N GLN A 49 -6.06 -3.11 4.42
CA GLN A 49 -5.47 -2.79 5.73
C GLN A 49 -4.01 -3.26 5.87
N LEU A 50 -3.71 -4.44 5.34
CA LEU A 50 -2.37 -5.00 5.40
C LEU A 50 -1.43 -4.28 4.43
N ALA A 51 -1.89 -4.03 3.20
CA ALA A 51 -1.16 -3.23 2.21
C ALA A 51 -0.86 -1.82 2.74
N ALA A 52 -1.81 -1.16 3.41
CA ALA A 52 -1.61 0.15 4.03
C ALA A 52 -0.45 0.18 5.04
N GLN A 53 -0.16 -0.95 5.71
CA GLN A 53 0.96 -1.03 6.66
C GLN A 53 2.28 -1.37 5.95
N LEU A 54 2.22 -2.22 4.92
CA LEU A 54 3.41 -2.70 4.20
C LEU A 54 3.95 -1.68 3.20
N ILE A 55 3.08 -0.96 2.48
CA ILE A 55 3.44 0.05 1.47
C ILE A 55 4.44 1.07 2.04
N PRO A 56 4.15 1.83 3.12
CA PRO A 56 5.07 2.82 3.68
C PRO A 56 6.32 2.18 4.29
N ARG A 57 6.25 0.92 4.75
CA ARG A 57 7.38 0.20 5.36
C ARG A 57 8.48 -0.11 4.35
N PHE A 58 8.12 -0.50 3.13
CA PHE A 58 9.08 -0.85 2.08
C PHE A 58 9.31 0.27 1.06
N PHE A 59 8.53 1.37 1.14
CA PHE A 59 8.63 2.51 0.24
C PHE A 59 10.07 2.99 0.00
N LYS A 60 10.88 3.13 1.07
CA LYS A 60 12.28 3.59 0.96
C LYS A 60 13.20 2.68 0.15
N CYS A 61 12.79 1.43 -0.12
CA CYS A 61 13.57 0.45 -0.86
C CYS A 61 13.25 0.44 -2.36
N PHE A 62 12.12 1.01 -2.78
CA PHE A 62 11.59 0.91 -4.14
C PHE A 62 11.32 2.29 -4.76
N PRO A 63 12.37 3.03 -5.16
CA PRO A 63 12.19 4.35 -5.77
C PRO A 63 11.40 4.29 -7.08
N ASP A 64 11.54 3.22 -7.86
CA ASP A 64 10.87 3.03 -9.15
C ASP A 64 9.34 2.89 -9.01
N LEU A 65 8.88 2.33 -7.88
CA LEU A 65 7.46 2.12 -7.59
C LEU A 65 6.86 3.18 -6.66
N HIS A 66 7.60 4.25 -6.33
CA HIS A 66 7.11 5.31 -5.44
C HIS A 66 5.78 5.89 -5.90
N VAL A 67 5.63 6.15 -7.20
CA VAL A 67 4.42 6.76 -7.76
C VAL A 67 3.22 5.83 -7.59
N SER A 68 3.34 4.56 -8.01
CA SER A 68 2.27 3.56 -7.84
C SER A 68 1.94 3.27 -6.38
N ALA A 69 2.95 3.20 -5.52
CA ALA A 69 2.78 2.96 -4.10
C ALA A 69 2.03 4.12 -3.42
N VAL A 70 2.36 5.37 -3.75
CA VAL A 70 1.65 6.55 -3.22
C VAL A 70 0.21 6.58 -3.74
N ASP A 71 -0.01 6.34 -5.03
CA ASP A 71 -1.35 6.30 -5.64
C ASP A 71 -2.26 5.28 -4.95
N ALA A 72 -1.78 4.05 -4.81
CA ALA A 72 -2.49 3.00 -4.09
C ALA A 72 -2.72 3.35 -2.61
N HIS A 73 -1.75 4.00 -1.96
CA HIS A 73 -1.92 4.44 -0.57
C HIS A 73 -2.95 5.57 -0.42
N PHE A 74 -3.11 6.39 -1.45
CA PHE A 74 -4.14 7.43 -1.50
C PHE A 74 -5.54 6.82 -1.65
N ASP A 75 -5.70 5.84 -2.56
CA ASP A 75 -6.94 5.06 -2.73
C ASP A 75 -7.36 4.38 -1.41
N LEU A 76 -6.39 3.86 -0.67
CA LEU A 76 -6.61 3.29 0.66
C LEU A 76 -7.05 4.31 1.71
N CYS A 77 -6.59 5.57 1.59
CA CYS A 77 -6.94 6.65 2.51
C CYS A 77 -8.33 7.23 2.24
N GLU A 78 -8.77 7.19 0.98
CA GLU A 78 -10.10 7.63 0.54
C GLU A 78 -11.19 6.59 0.86
N ALA A 79 -10.81 5.32 1.05
CA ALA A 79 -11.71 4.26 1.49
C ALA A 79 -12.20 4.51 2.95
N GLU A 80 -13.32 5.22 3.08
CA GLU A 80 -14.01 5.62 4.33
C GLU A 80 -14.25 4.43 5.31
N GLU A 81 -14.37 3.22 4.77
CA GLU A 81 -14.56 1.96 5.50
C GLU A 81 -13.38 1.57 6.40
N LEU A 82 -12.21 2.15 6.14
CA LEU A 82 -10.99 1.88 6.87
C LEU A 82 -10.79 2.98 7.92
N GLY A 83 -11.17 2.71 9.17
CA GLY A 83 -10.71 3.50 10.35
C GLY A 83 -9.17 3.57 10.53
N VAL A 84 -8.41 3.20 9.51
CA VAL A 84 -6.97 3.25 9.29
C VAL A 84 -6.46 4.67 9.09
N CYS A 85 -7.33 5.66 8.86
CA CYS A 85 -6.93 7.08 8.86
C CYS A 85 -6.23 7.52 10.17
N TYR A 86 -6.45 6.78 11.29
CA TYR A 86 -5.83 7.10 12.58
C TYR A 86 -4.30 6.86 12.63
N SER A 87 -3.73 6.11 11.67
CA SER A 87 -2.26 5.96 11.54
C SER A 87 -1.65 6.92 10.52
N LEU A 88 -2.44 7.75 9.84
CA LEU A 88 -1.96 8.79 8.93
C LEU A 88 -1.04 9.78 9.64
N ALA A 89 -1.27 10.09 10.92
CA ALA A 89 -0.37 10.96 11.70
C ALA A 89 1.03 10.36 11.92
N HIS A 90 1.19 9.03 11.86
CA HIS A 90 2.49 8.35 12.01
C HIS A 90 3.15 8.09 10.65
N VAL A 91 2.35 7.79 9.62
CA VAL A 91 2.81 7.63 8.22
C VAL A 91 3.19 8.98 7.60
N CYS A 92 2.41 10.04 7.81
CA CYS A 92 2.72 11.40 7.34
C CYS A 92 4.00 11.98 7.95
N LYS A 93 4.44 11.53 9.14
CA LYS A 93 5.74 11.93 9.71
C LYS A 93 6.94 11.31 8.98
N ASN A 94 6.77 10.17 8.31
CA ASN A 94 7.80 9.51 7.51
C ASN A 94 7.69 9.80 6.00
N MET A 95 6.54 10.31 5.54
CA MET A 95 6.18 10.49 4.12
C MET A 95 6.13 11.98 3.67
N SER A 96 6.75 12.87 4.45
CA SER A 96 6.46 14.32 4.52
C SER A 96 6.61 15.16 3.24
N PHE A 97 7.00 14.60 2.09
CA PHE A 97 7.18 15.37 0.85
C PHE A 97 6.23 14.99 -0.29
N PHE A 98 5.70 13.76 -0.30
CA PHE A 98 4.88 13.29 -1.42
C PHE A 98 3.37 13.49 -1.21
N ILE A 99 2.88 13.42 0.03
CA ILE A 99 1.44 13.58 0.34
C ILE A 99 0.95 14.99 -0.02
N LEU A 100 1.72 16.04 0.23
CA LEU A 100 1.32 17.42 -0.11
C LEU A 100 1.21 17.63 -1.62
N ARG A 101 2.05 16.95 -2.41
CA ARG A 101 2.02 17.00 -3.88
C ARG A 101 0.93 16.12 -4.47
N ALA A 102 0.62 14.98 -3.84
CA ALA A 102 -0.46 14.09 -4.24
C ALA A 102 -1.86 14.66 -3.89
N CYS A 103 -2.05 15.24 -2.69
CA CYS A 103 -3.25 16.02 -2.35
C CYS A 103 -3.52 17.12 -3.37
N CYS A 104 -2.47 17.85 -3.77
CA CYS A 104 -2.58 18.94 -4.74
C CYS A 104 -2.87 18.43 -6.17
N LEU A 105 -2.40 17.22 -6.52
CA LEU A 105 -2.64 16.62 -7.84
C LEU A 105 -4.04 15.99 -7.97
N ALA A 106 -4.62 15.50 -6.87
CA ALA A 106 -5.97 14.94 -6.84
C ALA A 106 -7.04 16.00 -7.18
N GLU A 107 -6.84 17.27 -6.79
CA GLU A 107 -7.76 18.36 -7.17
C GLU A 107 -7.74 18.70 -8.67
N THR A 108 -6.69 18.31 -9.41
CA THR A 108 -6.60 18.55 -10.87
C THR A 108 -7.25 17.48 -11.74
N LYS A 109 -7.74 16.36 -11.18
CA LYS A 109 -8.41 15.28 -11.93
C LYS A 109 -9.95 15.35 -11.87
N LEU A 110 -10.50 16.38 -11.24
CA LEU A 110 -11.94 16.63 -11.09
C LEU A 110 -12.44 17.90 -11.81
N ASN A 111 -11.63 18.48 -12.70
CA ASN A 111 -12.00 19.60 -13.59
C ASN A 111 -11.69 19.22 -15.04
#